data_AF-M0N310-F1
#
_entry.id   AF-M0N310-F1
#
_cell.length_a   1.000
_cell.length_b   1.000
_cell.length_c   1.000
_cell.angle_alpha   90.00
_cell.angle_beta   90.00
_cell.angle_gamma   90.00
#
_symmetry.space_group_name_H-M   'P 1'
#
loop_
_entity.id
_entity.type
_entity.pdbx_description
1 polymer ?
#
loop_
_entity_poly.entity_id
_entity_poly.type
_entity_poly.pdbx_seq_one_letter_code
_entity_poly.pdbx_strand_id
1 'polypeptide(L)'
;MIIEGADVKAGSIGPVLSRLEERGLVRHKGKYWALGEDDRLASYAAMSQTFATAEERFPEEVMDEWLEHAENPYEDEQSGDA
;
A
#
# COMPACT_ATOMS: atom_id res chain seq x y z
N MET A 1 20.74 -3.38 -8.24
CA MET A 1 20.92 -3.21 -6.78
C MET A 1 19.53 -3.15 -6.18
N ILE A 2 18.95 -4.32 -5.85
CA ILE A 2 17.61 -4.46 -5.26
C ILE A 2 17.72 -5.10 -3.85
N ILE A 3 18.78 -5.87 -3.64
CA ILE A 3 19.04 -6.66 -2.43
C ILE A 3 19.22 -5.79 -1.17
N GLU A 4 19.69 -4.55 -1.32
CA GLU A 4 19.93 -3.65 -0.18
C GLU A 4 18.66 -2.95 0.33
N GLY A 5 17.62 -2.82 -0.52
CA GLY A 5 16.40 -2.07 -0.17
C GLY A 5 15.23 -2.96 0.26
N ALA A 6 15.29 -4.27 -0.03
CA ALA A 6 14.27 -5.21 0.36
C ALA A 6 14.73 -5.90 1.65
N ASP A 7 14.16 -5.49 2.80
CA ASP A 7 14.42 -6.10 4.12
C ASP A 7 13.84 -7.52 4.19
N VAL A 8 14.44 -8.44 3.43
CA VAL A 8 14.02 -9.84 3.31
C VAL A 8 15.22 -10.76 3.46
N LYS A 9 15.03 -11.87 4.20
CA LYS A 9 16.08 -12.88 4.42
C LYS A 9 16.67 -13.35 3.09
N ALA A 10 18.00 -13.27 2.96
CA ALA A 10 18.73 -13.58 1.72
C ALA A 10 18.42 -14.97 1.11
N GLY A 11 17.98 -15.94 1.92
CA GLY A 11 17.59 -17.28 1.44
C GLY A 11 16.24 -17.34 0.71
N SER A 12 15.32 -16.39 0.94
CA SER A 12 13.99 -16.38 0.30
C SER A 12 13.93 -15.47 -0.93
N ILE A 13 14.95 -14.65 -1.18
CA ILE A 13 14.90 -13.66 -2.27
C ILE A 13 15.07 -14.28 -3.65
N GLY A 14 15.85 -15.36 -3.78
CA GLY A 14 16.07 -16.08 -5.05
C GLY A 14 14.77 -16.61 -5.66
N PRO A 15 13.98 -17.43 -4.93
CA PRO A 15 12.69 -17.91 -5.42
C PRO A 15 11.69 -16.80 -5.72
N VAL A 16 11.70 -15.70 -4.95
CA VAL A 16 10.82 -14.55 -5.19
C VAL A 16 11.21 -13.83 -6.47
N LEU A 17 12.51 -13.57 -6.70
CA LEU A 17 13.00 -12.93 -7.91
C LEU A 17 12.74 -13.78 -9.17
N SER A 18 12.90 -15.10 -9.10
CA SER A 18 12.53 -16.00 -10.21
C SER A 18 11.04 -15.91 -10.55
N ARG A 19 10.15 -15.88 -9.54
CA ARG A 19 8.70 -15.68 -9.77
C ARG A 19 8.37 -14.32 -10.36
N LEU A 20 9.15 -13.29 -10.04
CA LEU A 20 8.98 -11.96 -10.61
C LEU A 20 9.51 -11.91 -12.07
N GLU A 21 10.56 -12.65 -12.40
CA GLU A 21 11.06 -12.81 -13.78
C GLU A 21 10.07 -13.53 -14.67
N GLU A 22 9.48 -14.64 -14.20
CA GLU A 22 8.43 -15.39 -14.91
C GLU A 22 7.22 -14.51 -15.26
N ARG A 23 6.99 -13.46 -14.45
CA ARG A 23 5.89 -12.50 -14.63
C ARG A 23 6.31 -11.27 -15.45
N GLY A 24 7.55 -11.19 -15.93
CA GLY A 24 8.08 -10.05 -16.68
C GLY A 24 8.39 -8.81 -15.85
N LEU A 25 8.26 -8.89 -14.52
CA LEU A 25 8.39 -7.77 -13.60
C LEU A 25 9.85 -7.39 -13.32
N VAL A 26 10.78 -8.33 -13.54
CA VAL A 26 12.22 -8.08 -13.41
C VAL A 26 12.97 -8.78 -14.55
N ARG A 27 14.07 -8.16 -15.01
CA ARG A 27 14.99 -8.74 -15.98
C ARG A 27 16.25 -9.20 -15.29
N HIS A 28 16.65 -10.44 -15.56
CA HIS A 28 17.86 -11.04 -15.03
C HIS A 28 19.02 -10.95 -16.03
N LYS A 29 20.19 -10.48 -15.57
CA LYS A 29 21.46 -10.48 -16.31
C LYS A 29 22.60 -10.92 -15.40
N GLY A 30 22.84 -12.22 -15.31
CA GLY A 30 23.99 -12.79 -14.59
C GLY A 30 23.86 -12.70 -13.07
N LYS A 31 24.60 -11.79 -12.42
CA LYS A 31 24.40 -11.51 -10.98
C LYS A 31 23.47 -10.33 -10.73
N TYR A 32 22.96 -9.71 -11.79
CA TYR A 32 22.24 -8.44 -11.72
C TYR A 32 20.79 -8.63 -12.10
N TRP A 33 19.93 -7.95 -11.35
CA TRP A 33 18.49 -7.90 -11.53
C TRP A 33 18.07 -6.44 -11.74
N ALA A 34 17.26 -6.20 -12.75
CA ALA A 34 16.69 -4.88 -13.06
C ALA A 34 15.16 -4.96 -13.02
N LEU A 35 14.48 -3.89 -12.62
CA LEU A 35 13.02 -3.80 -12.73
C LEU A 35 12.63 -3.77 -14.22
N GLY A 36 11.60 -4.53 -14.57
CA GLY A 36 10.96 -4.47 -15.88
C GLY A 36 10.05 -3.24 -15.96
N GLU A 37 9.92 -2.66 -17.16
CA GLU A 37 8.86 -1.68 -17.46
C GLU A 37 7.53 -2.41 -17.60
N ASP A 38 7.02 -2.93 -16.48
CA ASP A 38 5.70 -3.53 -16.41
C ASP A 38 4.72 -2.53 -15.79
N ASP A 39 3.62 -2.27 -16.48
CA ASP A 39 2.59 -1.31 -16.07
C ASP A 39 2.02 -1.61 -14.67
N ARG A 40 2.05 -2.87 -14.21
CA ARG A 40 1.58 -3.23 -12.87
C ARG A 40 2.54 -2.77 -11.79
N LEU A 41 3.85 -2.83 -12.06
CA LEU A 41 4.87 -2.29 -11.16
C LEU A 41 4.77 -0.77 -11.06
N ALA A 42 4.59 -0.09 -12.20
CA ALA A 42 4.36 1.35 -12.24
C ALA A 42 3.08 1.74 -11.49
N SER A 43 2.00 0.98 -11.67
CA SER A 43 0.72 1.20 -10.96
C SER A 43 0.87 1.00 -9.46
N TYR A 44 1.58 -0.04 -9.02
CA TYR A 44 1.85 -0.27 -7.60
C TYR A 44 2.71 0.84 -6.99
N ALA A 45 3.77 1.27 -7.68
CA ALA A 45 4.60 2.37 -7.25
C ALA A 45 3.82 3.69 -7.17
N ALA A 46 2.91 3.94 -8.11
CA ALA A 46 2.03 5.11 -8.09
C ALA A 46 1.02 5.07 -6.92
N MET A 47 0.42 3.91 -6.64
CA MET A 47 -0.45 3.72 -5.48
C MET A 47 0.31 3.95 -4.17
N SER A 48 1.48 3.31 -4.01
CA SER A 48 2.27 3.44 -2.79
C SER A 48 2.71 4.89 -2.54
N GLN A 49 3.08 5.62 -3.59
CA GLN A 49 3.39 7.04 -3.48
C GLN A 49 2.16 7.87 -3.10
N THR A 50 1.00 7.57 -3.69
CA THR A 50 -0.25 8.27 -3.35
C THR A 50 -0.59 8.10 -1.87
N PHE A 51 -0.47 6.89 -1.32
CA PHE A 51 -0.69 6.64 0.11
C PHE A 51 0.32 7.37 0.98
N ALA A 52 1.61 7.33 0.64
CA ALA A 52 2.64 8.05 1.40
C ALA A 52 2.39 9.57 1.41
N THR A 53 2.00 10.14 0.26
CA THR A 53 1.62 11.57 0.18
C THR A 53 0.34 11.87 0.95
N ALA A 54 -0.63 10.96 0.94
CA ALA A 54 -1.85 11.11 1.72
C ALA A 54 -1.55 11.10 3.22
N GLU A 55 -0.70 10.18 3.69
CA GLU A 55 -0.27 10.09 5.10
C GLU A 55 0.55 11.31 5.54
N GLU A 56 1.40 11.86 4.67
CA GLU A 56 2.12 13.12 4.94
C GLU A 56 1.15 14.31 5.06
N ARG A 57 0.12 14.34 4.21
CA ARG A 57 -0.82 15.47 4.13
C ARG A 57 -1.91 15.42 5.19
N PHE A 58 -2.37 14.21 5.52
CA PHE A 58 -3.47 13.93 6.42
C PHE A 58 -2.93 13.06 7.57
N PRO A 59 -2.67 13.64 8.76
CA PRO A 59 -2.33 12.85 9.93
C PRO A 59 -3.47 11.88 10.28
N GLU A 60 -3.20 10.86 11.11
CA GLU A 60 -4.20 9.87 11.51
C GLU A 60 -5.52 10.53 11.92
N GLU A 61 -6.57 10.21 11.15
CA GLU A 61 -7.92 10.67 11.44
C GLU A 61 -8.45 9.91 12.65
N VAL A 62 -8.75 10.64 13.73
CA VAL A 62 -9.31 10.07 14.95
C VAL A 62 -10.79 9.79 14.71
N MET A 63 -11.14 8.52 14.54
CA MET A 63 -12.52 8.08 14.26
C MET A 63 -13.54 8.66 15.26
N ASP A 64 -13.15 8.84 16.53
CA ASP A 64 -14.00 9.44 17.56
C ASP A 64 -14.37 10.91 17.26
N GLU A 65 -13.44 11.71 16.69
CA GLU A 65 -13.70 13.11 16.31
C GLU A 65 -14.72 13.19 15.16
N TRP A 66 -14.63 12.26 14.21
CA TRP A 66 -15.61 12.17 13.12
C TRP A 66 -16.99 11.72 13.62
N LEU A 67 -17.04 10.85 14.62
CA LEU A 67 -18.29 10.39 15.23
C LEU A 67 -18.97 11.47 16.07
N GLU A 68 -18.22 12.38 16.70
CA GLU A 68 -18.78 13.54 17.43
C GLU A 68 -19.54 14.51 16.50
N HIS A 69 -19.13 14.58 15.23
CA HIS A 69 -19.76 15.43 14.21
C HIS A 69 -20.70 14.66 13.27
N ALA A 70 -20.79 13.34 13.42
CA ALA A 70 -21.71 12.54 12.63
C ALA A 70 -23.15 12.81 13.08
N GLU A 71 -24.00 13.25 12.16
CA GLU A 71 -25.44 13.31 12.39
C GLU A 71 -25.94 11.88 12.66
N ASN A 72 -26.48 11.65 13.85
CA ASN A 72 -27.00 10.35 14.24
C ASN A 72 -28.46 10.23 13.78
N PRO A 73 -28.76 9.46 12.72
CA PRO A 73 -30.13 9.34 12.20
C PRO A 73 -31.06 8.54 13.14
N TYR A 74 -30.57 8.07 14.29
CA TYR A 74 -31.33 7.29 15.28
C TYR A 74 -31.68 8.08 16.55
N GLU A 75 -31.30 9.36 16.65
CA GLU A 75 -31.64 10.21 17.81
C GLU A 75 -33.03 10.87 17.69
N ASP A 76 -33.58 10.96 16.48
CA ASP A 76 -34.90 11.58 16.23
C ASP A 76 -36.10 10.77 16.75
N GLU A 77 -35.93 9.48 17.07
CA GLU A 77 -37.04 8.58 17.45
C GLU A 77 -37.30 8.48 18.97
N GLN A 78 -36.52 9.15 19.83
CA GLN A 78 -36.65 9.03 21.31
C GLN A 78 -37.30 10.23 22.01
N SER A 79 -37.71 11.29 21.30
CA SER A 79 -38.45 12.43 21.91
C SER A 79 -39.98 12.29 21.81
N GLY A 80 -40.49 11.06 21.89
CA GLY A 80 -41.89 10.75 21.68
C GLY A 80 -42.43 9.58 22.51
N ASP A 81 -42.14 9.55 23.81
CA ASP A 81 -43.07 8.90 24.76
C ASP A 81 -43.02 9.63 26.11
N ALA A 82 -44.21 9.73 26.71
CA ALA A 82 -44.61 10.66 27.77
C ALA A 82 -44.32 10.17 29.20
#